data_AF-A0A6A4D902-F1
#
_entry.id   AF-A0A6A4D902-F1
#
_cell.length_a   1.000
_cell.length_b   1.000
_cell.length_c   1.000
_cell.angle_alpha   90.00
_cell.angle_beta   90.00
_cell.angle_gamma   90.00
#
_symmetry.space_group_name_H-M   'P 1'
#
loop_
_entity.id
_entity.type
_entity.pdbx_description
1 polymer ?
#
loop_
_entity_poly.entity_id
_entity_poly.type
_entity_poly.pdbx_seq_one_letter_code
_entity_poly.pdbx_strand_id
1 'polypeptide(L)'
;MPDTTQLADQFIYQSSLKGKPALSTSIKNAKYVVLLPFAETSTGNFATATVQQFQLPFDSAPWTVQPGSSIRNFNVRIRSQQVFDSSYDYGFMDFCNEFSKLSAINGDITPELTNGLIDFYKWSTTNRVLVADVSRLTEKDVPQSIQVMGTNAACLGCNMLVIVAIENELVYNRLTGEVTEYTAN
;
A
#
# COMPACT_ATOMS: atom_id res chain seq x y z
N MET A 1 -9.54 30.93 -10.63
CA MET A 1 -8.78 29.99 -9.79
C MET A 1 -9.03 28.59 -10.32
N PRO A 2 -8.05 27.92 -10.95
CA PRO A 2 -8.14 26.48 -11.20
C PRO A 2 -8.09 25.72 -9.86
N ASP A 3 -8.88 24.66 -9.68
CA ASP A 3 -8.75 23.73 -8.53
C ASP A 3 -8.16 22.44 -9.08
N THR A 4 -7.17 21.91 -8.38
CA THR A 4 -6.54 20.64 -8.69
C THR A 4 -7.13 19.59 -7.77
N THR A 5 -7.81 18.59 -8.31
CA THR A 5 -8.21 17.39 -7.56
C THR A 5 -7.30 16.24 -7.95
N GLN A 6 -6.57 15.70 -6.97
CA GLN A 6 -5.69 14.54 -7.14
C GLN A 6 -6.54 13.26 -7.21
N LEU A 7 -6.36 12.46 -8.26
CA LEU A 7 -6.89 11.10 -8.34
C LEU A 7 -5.73 10.12 -8.23
N ALA A 8 -5.82 9.17 -7.29
CA ALA A 8 -4.82 8.14 -7.11
C ALA A 8 -5.23 6.88 -7.88
N ASP A 9 -4.44 6.48 -8.88
CA ASP A 9 -4.61 5.21 -9.58
C ASP A 9 -3.75 4.12 -8.93
N GLN A 10 -4.32 2.92 -8.80
CA GLN A 10 -3.78 1.80 -8.03
C GLN A 10 -3.09 0.77 -8.96
N PHE A 11 -1.79 0.53 -8.79
CA PHE A 11 -1.09 -0.58 -9.47
C PHE A 11 -0.87 -1.77 -8.51
N ILE A 12 -1.23 -2.97 -8.98
CA ILE A 12 -1.09 -4.27 -8.27
C ILE A 12 0.28 -4.88 -8.64
N TYR A 13 1.21 -4.95 -7.70
CA TYR A 13 2.47 -5.70 -7.87
C TYR A 13 2.44 -6.99 -7.04
N GLN A 14 2.40 -8.11 -7.75
CA GLN A 14 2.38 -9.47 -7.18
C GLN A 14 3.81 -10.02 -7.10
N SER A 15 4.33 -10.22 -5.88
CA SER A 15 5.59 -10.95 -5.68
C SER A 15 5.40 -12.09 -4.67
N SER A 16 5.65 -13.32 -5.12
CA SER A 16 5.74 -14.52 -4.25
C SER A 16 7.17 -14.66 -3.75
N LEU A 17 7.37 -14.90 -2.45
CA LEU A 17 8.68 -14.76 -1.81
C LEU A 17 9.22 -16.08 -1.25
N LYS A 18 10.27 -16.58 -1.90
CA LYS A 18 11.37 -17.25 -1.18
C LYS A 18 12.61 -16.35 -1.27
N GLY A 19 12.74 -15.39 -0.35
CA GLY A 19 13.90 -14.48 -0.27
C GLY A 19 13.54 -13.06 0.19
N LYS A 20 14.57 -12.24 0.52
CA LYS A 20 14.40 -10.81 0.88
C LYS A 20 13.54 -10.10 -0.18
N PRO A 21 12.41 -9.47 0.19
CA PRO A 21 11.60 -8.73 -0.77
C PRO A 21 12.39 -7.51 -1.26
N ALA A 22 12.59 -7.44 -2.57
CA ALA A 22 13.04 -6.23 -3.24
C ALA A 22 12.12 -6.05 -4.45
N LEU A 23 11.18 -5.11 -4.35
CA LEU A 23 10.41 -4.66 -5.49
C LEU A 23 11.33 -3.77 -6.35
N SER A 24 12.19 -4.37 -7.17
CA SER A 24 13.14 -3.60 -7.99
C SER A 24 12.47 -3.01 -9.23
N THR A 25 11.40 -2.23 -9.07
CA THR A 25 10.73 -1.52 -10.15
C THR A 25 10.80 -0.02 -9.90
N SER A 26 11.16 0.74 -10.94
CA SER A 26 11.17 2.20 -10.88
C SER A 26 9.78 2.72 -11.25
N ILE A 27 9.14 3.45 -10.34
CA ILE A 27 7.80 4.02 -10.51
C ILE A 27 7.90 5.54 -10.32
N LYS A 28 7.15 6.30 -11.12
CA LYS A 28 7.03 7.76 -10.97
C LYS A 28 5.89 8.10 -10.03
N ASN A 29 6.02 9.22 -9.31
CA ASN A 29 4.91 9.84 -8.57
C ASN A 29 4.18 8.90 -7.61
N ALA A 30 4.93 7.98 -6.97
CA ALA A 30 4.37 7.10 -5.94
C ALA A 30 3.98 7.91 -4.70
N LYS A 31 2.80 7.65 -4.16
CA LYS A 31 2.30 8.31 -2.93
C LYS A 31 2.27 7.36 -1.75
N TYR A 32 1.78 6.16 -1.97
CA TYR A 32 1.63 5.18 -0.90
C TYR A 32 2.09 3.82 -1.36
N VAL A 33 2.70 3.09 -0.42
CA VAL A 33 3.00 1.67 -0.56
C VAL A 33 2.19 0.95 0.49
N VAL A 34 1.33 0.05 0.04
CA VAL A 34 0.44 -0.74 0.90
C VAL A 34 0.80 -2.21 0.73
N LEU A 35 1.11 -2.88 1.83
CA LEU A 35 1.46 -4.29 1.88
C LEU A 35 0.32 -5.09 2.51
N LEU A 36 -0.14 -6.10 1.76
CA LEU A 36 -1.20 -7.02 2.18
C LEU A 36 -0.61 -8.44 2.25
N PRO A 37 -0.49 -9.02 3.46
CA PRO A 37 0.03 -10.36 3.64
C PRO A 37 -1.06 -11.43 3.42
N PHE A 38 -0.88 -12.34 2.49
CA PHE A 38 -1.76 -13.49 2.22
C PHE A 38 -1.08 -14.80 2.60
N ALA A 39 -1.87 -15.85 2.80
CA ALA A 39 -1.31 -17.17 3.09
C ALA A 39 -0.51 -17.68 1.88
N GLU A 40 0.63 -18.32 2.15
CA GLU A 40 1.40 -18.98 1.09
C GLU A 40 0.60 -20.15 0.50
N THR A 41 0.50 -20.18 -0.83
CA THR A 41 -0.23 -21.22 -1.55
C THR A 41 0.61 -22.43 -1.97
N SER A 42 1.91 -22.43 -1.68
CA SER A 42 2.82 -23.53 -2.09
C SER A 42 2.93 -24.66 -1.07
N THR A 43 2.38 -24.48 0.14
CA THR A 43 2.47 -25.44 1.25
C THR A 43 1.20 -25.43 2.12
N GLY A 44 1.06 -26.41 3.03
CA GLY A 44 -0.04 -26.45 4.00
C GLY A 44 -1.43 -26.65 3.37
N ASN A 45 -2.44 -25.97 3.92
CA ASN A 45 -3.85 -26.11 3.52
C ASN A 45 -4.13 -25.68 2.07
N PHE A 46 -3.22 -24.92 1.46
CA PHE A 46 -3.36 -24.39 0.11
C PHE A 46 -2.45 -25.08 -0.90
N ALA A 47 -1.75 -26.17 -0.53
CA ALA A 47 -0.73 -26.80 -1.37
C ALA A 47 -1.25 -27.30 -2.75
N THR A 48 -2.56 -27.54 -2.89
CA THR A 48 -3.19 -27.93 -4.16
C THR A 48 -3.71 -26.74 -4.97
N ALA A 49 -3.60 -25.52 -4.46
CA ALA A 49 -4.07 -24.32 -5.14
C ALA A 49 -3.14 -24.00 -6.32
N THR A 50 -3.75 -23.75 -7.48
CA THR A 50 -3.02 -23.39 -8.72
C THR A 50 -2.87 -21.88 -8.91
N VAL A 51 -3.50 -21.07 -8.06
CA VAL A 51 -3.52 -19.60 -8.11
C VAL A 51 -3.24 -19.01 -6.73
N GLN A 52 -2.90 -17.73 -6.68
CA GLN A 52 -2.71 -17.01 -5.42
C GLN A 52 -4.04 -16.69 -4.75
N GLN A 53 -4.05 -16.54 -3.43
CA GLN A 53 -5.26 -16.30 -2.65
C GLN A 53 -6.05 -15.06 -3.14
N PHE A 54 -5.35 -13.95 -3.38
CA PHE A 54 -5.95 -12.69 -3.84
C PHE A 54 -6.39 -12.70 -5.32
N GLN A 55 -6.20 -13.80 -6.04
CA GLN A 55 -6.70 -13.96 -7.42
C GLN A 55 -8.05 -14.70 -7.46
N LEU A 56 -8.55 -15.19 -6.33
CA LEU A 56 -9.78 -15.97 -6.26
C LEU A 56 -11.02 -15.06 -6.13
N PRO A 57 -12.04 -15.18 -7.00
CA PRO A 57 -13.27 -14.38 -6.91
C PRO A 57 -14.25 -14.86 -5.81
N PHE A 58 -13.93 -15.97 -5.13
CA PHE A 58 -14.73 -16.58 -4.07
C PHE A 58 -14.07 -16.48 -2.69
N ASP A 59 -12.88 -15.89 -2.60
CA ASP A 59 -12.24 -15.58 -1.32
C ASP A 59 -12.72 -14.18 -0.86
N SER A 60 -12.74 -13.94 0.45
CA SER A 60 -12.88 -12.59 0.99
C SER A 60 -11.59 -11.75 0.78
N ALA A 61 -10.48 -12.39 0.42
CA ALA A 61 -9.32 -11.74 -0.19
C ALA A 61 -9.71 -11.02 -1.50
N PRO A 62 -9.18 -9.83 -1.80
CA PRO A 62 -8.08 -9.15 -1.12
C PRO A 62 -8.50 -8.30 0.09
N TRP A 63 -9.80 -8.18 0.37
CA TRP A 63 -10.31 -7.32 1.44
C TRP A 63 -10.20 -7.93 2.85
N THR A 64 -9.77 -9.19 2.94
CA THR A 64 -9.27 -9.82 4.17
C THR A 64 -7.89 -10.40 3.92
N VAL A 65 -6.95 -10.14 4.81
CA VAL A 65 -5.57 -10.65 4.74
C VAL A 65 -5.42 -11.90 5.61
N GLN A 66 -4.24 -12.56 5.55
CA GLN A 66 -3.95 -13.73 6.36
C GLN A 66 -4.18 -13.43 7.87
N PRO A 67 -5.06 -14.19 8.54
CA PRO A 67 -5.27 -14.06 9.98
C PRO A 67 -3.99 -14.39 10.74
N GLY A 68 -3.66 -13.55 11.73
CA GLY A 68 -2.43 -13.70 12.50
C GLY A 68 -1.14 -13.46 11.70
N SER A 69 -1.24 -12.77 10.55
CA SER A 69 -0.05 -12.25 9.87
C SER A 69 0.76 -11.37 10.81
N SER A 70 2.08 -11.44 10.66
CA SER A 70 3.01 -10.71 11.51
C SER A 70 4.26 -10.43 10.69
N ILE A 71 4.37 -9.19 10.21
CA ILE A 71 5.57 -8.72 9.51
C ILE A 71 6.33 -7.83 10.49
N ARG A 72 7.52 -8.28 10.87
CA ARG A 72 8.43 -7.57 11.79
C ARG A 72 9.47 -6.76 11.03
N ASN A 73 10.02 -5.74 11.69
CA ASN A 73 11.04 -4.85 11.10
C ASN A 73 10.60 -4.26 9.75
N PHE A 74 9.34 -3.85 9.65
CA PHE A 74 8.78 -3.32 8.42
C PHE A 74 9.44 -1.99 8.08
N ASN A 75 9.88 -1.83 6.83
CA ASN A 75 10.32 -0.55 6.30
C ASN A 75 10.17 -0.49 4.78
N VAL A 76 9.99 0.71 4.26
CA VAL A 76 9.98 0.98 2.81
C VAL A 76 11.12 1.97 2.52
N ARG A 77 11.84 1.73 1.43
CA ARG A 77 12.91 2.62 0.96
C ARG A 77 12.58 3.13 -0.43
N ILE A 78 12.80 4.41 -0.63
CA ILE A 78 12.80 5.04 -1.95
C ILE A 78 14.25 5.40 -2.26
N ARG A 79 14.82 4.85 -3.34
CA ARG A 79 16.26 4.96 -3.64
C ARG A 79 17.10 4.44 -2.47
N SER A 80 17.76 5.33 -1.72
CA SER A 80 18.61 5.01 -0.56
C SER A 80 18.08 5.59 0.75
N GLN A 81 16.89 6.23 0.72
CA GLN A 81 16.27 6.86 1.88
C GLN A 81 15.17 5.96 2.44
N GLN A 82 15.09 5.90 3.77
CA GLN A 82 14.10 5.08 4.47
C GLN A 82 12.87 5.93 4.79
N VAL A 83 11.68 5.40 4.53
CA VAL A 83 10.39 6.05 4.80
C VAL A 83 10.13 6.15 6.30
N PHE A 84 10.65 5.17 7.05
CA PHE A 84 10.74 5.20 8.49
C PHE A 84 12.21 5.26 8.90
N ASP A 85 12.54 6.15 9.86
CA ASP A 85 13.92 6.38 10.32
C ASP A 85 14.62 5.11 10.80
N SER A 86 13.86 4.20 11.39
CA SER A 86 14.31 2.86 11.76
C SER A 86 13.27 1.82 11.34
N SER A 87 13.71 0.59 11.10
CA SER A 87 12.79 -0.54 10.96
C SER A 87 12.21 -0.89 12.33
N TYR A 88 10.89 -0.94 12.44
CA TYR A 88 10.20 -1.26 13.69
C TYR A 88 9.02 -2.21 13.44
N ASP A 89 8.44 -2.70 14.53
CA ASP A 89 7.26 -3.56 14.50
C ASP A 89 6.01 -2.69 14.35
N TYR A 90 5.45 -2.70 13.15
CA TYR A 90 4.31 -1.87 12.77
C TYR A 90 3.05 -2.25 13.54
N GLY A 91 2.52 -1.30 14.33
CA GLY A 91 1.35 -1.45 15.17
C GLY A 91 0.10 -0.78 14.62
N PHE A 92 -1.00 -0.89 15.37
CA PHE A 92 -2.26 -0.26 14.98
C PHE A 92 -2.22 1.27 15.05
N MET A 93 -1.43 1.84 15.97
CA MET A 93 -1.26 3.29 16.04
C MET A 93 -0.54 3.81 14.78
N ASP A 94 0.48 3.10 14.32
CA ASP A 94 1.19 3.42 13.09
C ASP A 94 0.29 3.27 11.87
N PHE A 95 -0.55 2.21 11.86
CA PHE A 95 -1.61 2.06 10.88
C PHE A 95 -2.53 3.29 10.87
N CYS A 96 -3.06 3.73 12.01
CA CYS A 96 -3.90 4.92 12.07
C CYS A 96 -3.18 6.17 11.55
N ASN A 97 -1.91 6.37 11.91
CA ASN A 97 -1.13 7.53 11.49
C ASN A 97 -0.82 7.55 9.99
N GLU A 98 -0.60 6.40 9.37
CA GLU A 98 -0.30 6.30 7.94
C GLU A 98 -1.57 6.16 7.08
N PHE A 99 -2.58 5.45 7.58
CA PHE A 99 -3.86 5.20 6.90
C PHE A 99 -4.79 6.42 6.94
N SER A 100 -4.78 7.22 8.01
CA SER A 100 -5.58 8.46 8.07
C SER A 100 -5.24 9.44 6.94
N LYS A 101 -4.01 9.41 6.44
CA LYS A 101 -3.54 10.21 5.30
C LYS A 101 -4.12 9.73 3.96
N LEU A 102 -4.56 8.47 3.87
CA LEU A 102 -5.18 7.94 2.66
C LEU A 102 -6.56 8.56 2.49
N SER A 103 -6.72 9.40 1.46
CA SER A 103 -7.97 10.11 1.16
C SER A 103 -8.36 11.20 2.17
N ALA A 104 -7.40 11.77 2.92
CA ALA A 104 -7.64 12.98 3.70
C ALA A 104 -7.89 14.17 2.76
N ILE A 105 -9.00 14.90 2.96
CA ILE A 105 -9.23 16.16 2.27
C ILE A 105 -8.11 17.13 2.67
N ASN A 106 -7.50 17.81 1.69
CA ASN A 106 -6.36 18.70 1.88
C ASN A 106 -5.06 18.03 2.36
N GLY A 107 -4.82 16.75 2.07
CA GLY A 107 -3.52 16.12 2.37
C GLY A 107 -3.18 16.11 3.86
N ASP A 108 -4.19 15.85 4.71
CA ASP A 108 -4.07 15.78 6.18
C ASP A 108 -3.80 17.13 6.86
N ILE A 109 -4.10 18.26 6.18
CA ILE A 109 -3.99 19.61 6.77
C ILE A 109 -5.24 19.95 7.60
N THR A 110 -6.35 19.22 7.42
CA THR A 110 -7.60 19.43 8.17
C THR A 110 -8.09 18.10 8.78
N PRO A 111 -8.15 17.95 10.12
CA PRO A 111 -8.44 16.68 10.80
C PRO A 111 -9.94 16.31 10.83
N GLU A 112 -10.80 17.05 10.14
CA GLU A 112 -12.26 16.98 10.35
C GLU A 112 -12.93 15.76 9.70
N LEU A 113 -12.24 15.07 8.79
CA LEU A 113 -12.79 13.92 8.06
C LEU A 113 -11.78 12.76 8.00
N THR A 114 -11.67 12.01 9.10
CA THR A 114 -10.92 10.74 9.14
C THR A 114 -11.80 9.58 8.68
N ASN A 115 -11.24 8.72 7.81
CA ASN A 115 -11.88 7.47 7.42
C ASN A 115 -11.73 6.42 8.55
N GLY A 116 -12.75 6.25 9.38
CA GLY A 116 -12.68 5.49 10.63
C GLY A 116 -13.46 4.18 10.66
N LEU A 117 -13.35 3.31 9.65
CA LEU A 117 -14.12 2.05 9.58
C LEU A 117 -13.38 0.81 10.11
N ILE A 118 -12.05 0.85 10.20
CA ILE A 118 -11.22 -0.28 10.66
C ILE A 118 -10.77 -0.04 12.10
N ASP A 119 -11.36 -0.81 13.02
CA ASP A 119 -10.97 -0.82 14.43
C ASP A 119 -9.75 -1.74 14.69
N PHE A 120 -9.18 -1.65 15.89
CA PHE A 120 -8.02 -2.45 16.31
C PHE A 120 -8.25 -3.95 16.15
N TYR A 121 -9.45 -4.43 16.49
CA TYR A 121 -9.76 -5.85 16.46
C TYR A 121 -9.80 -6.37 15.03
N LYS A 122 -10.50 -5.68 14.12
CA LYS A 122 -10.55 -6.01 12.70
C LYS A 122 -9.18 -5.91 12.05
N TRP A 123 -8.41 -4.86 12.36
CA TRP A 123 -7.05 -4.72 11.85
C TRP A 123 -6.16 -5.87 12.32
N SER A 124 -6.15 -6.20 13.62
CA SER A 124 -5.27 -7.23 14.17
C SER A 124 -5.61 -8.65 13.72
N THR A 125 -6.89 -8.94 13.45
CA THR A 125 -7.37 -10.30 13.16
C THR A 125 -7.54 -10.61 11.69
N THR A 126 -8.08 -9.68 10.89
CA THR A 126 -8.47 -9.96 9.48
C THR A 126 -7.92 -8.95 8.48
N ASN A 127 -7.39 -7.82 8.93
CA ASN A 127 -7.02 -6.68 8.07
C ASN A 127 -5.68 -6.06 8.46
N ARG A 128 -4.67 -6.88 8.77
CA ARG A 128 -3.34 -6.42 9.17
C ARG A 128 -2.54 -5.91 7.97
N VAL A 129 -3.03 -4.83 7.40
CA VAL A 129 -2.44 -4.11 6.28
C VAL A 129 -1.37 -3.16 6.84
N LEU A 130 -0.24 -3.08 6.15
CA LEU A 130 0.86 -2.18 6.48
C LEU A 130 0.91 -1.08 5.43
N VAL A 131 0.85 0.18 5.86
CA VAL A 131 0.82 1.36 4.98
C VAL A 131 2.07 2.19 5.23
N ALA A 132 2.70 2.63 4.15
CA ALA A 132 3.78 3.61 4.18
C ALA A 132 3.48 4.73 3.20
N ASP A 133 3.32 5.95 3.69
CA ASP A 133 3.31 7.16 2.87
C ASP A 133 4.73 7.46 2.37
N VAL A 134 4.92 7.26 1.07
CA VAL A 134 6.19 7.46 0.38
C VAL A 134 6.28 8.83 -0.28
N SER A 135 5.18 9.59 -0.31
CA SER A 135 5.10 10.90 -0.97
C SER A 135 6.13 11.91 -0.44
N ARG A 136 6.52 11.75 0.83
CA ARG A 136 7.55 12.55 1.51
C ARG A 136 8.98 12.37 0.97
N LEU A 137 9.25 11.29 0.24
CA LEU A 137 10.58 10.99 -0.32
C LEU A 137 10.62 10.98 -1.85
N THR A 138 9.46 11.03 -2.50
CA THR A 138 9.39 10.94 -3.95
C THR A 138 9.61 12.28 -4.63
N GLU A 139 10.37 12.27 -5.72
CA GLU A 139 10.56 13.43 -6.60
C GLU A 139 9.52 13.40 -7.72
N LYS A 140 8.86 14.54 -7.98
CA LYS A 140 7.83 14.64 -9.02
C LYS A 140 8.44 14.31 -10.40
N ASP A 141 7.73 13.45 -11.14
CA ASP A 141 8.02 13.00 -12.52
C ASP A 141 9.33 12.20 -12.70
N VAL A 142 10.02 11.84 -11.61
CA VAL A 142 11.26 11.06 -11.65
C VAL A 142 10.98 9.61 -11.26
N PRO A 143 11.31 8.62 -12.12
CA PRO A 143 11.19 7.21 -11.74
C PRO A 143 12.15 6.87 -10.60
N GLN A 144 11.62 6.32 -9.51
CA GLN A 144 12.42 5.94 -8.34
C GLN A 144 12.15 4.49 -7.95
N SER A 145 13.19 3.79 -7.50
CA SER A 145 13.08 2.41 -7.04
C SER A 145 12.48 2.35 -5.65
N ILE A 146 11.57 1.39 -5.44
CA ILE A 146 10.83 1.20 -4.19
C ILE A 146 11.21 -0.14 -3.57
N GLN A 147 11.89 -0.18 -2.43
CA GLN A 147 12.23 -1.43 -1.75
C GLN A 147 11.36 -1.59 -0.51
N VAL A 148 10.55 -2.64 -0.47
CA VAL A 148 9.77 -3.03 0.73
C VAL A 148 10.52 -4.11 1.47
N MET A 149 10.76 -3.92 2.77
CA MET A 149 11.51 -4.84 3.62
C MET A 149 10.71 -5.22 4.86
N GLY A 150 10.94 -6.44 5.33
CA GLY A 150 10.37 -6.96 6.56
C GLY A 150 10.69 -8.45 6.70
N THR A 151 10.41 -9.00 7.87
CA THR A 151 10.56 -10.42 8.18
C THR A 151 9.21 -11.00 8.54
N ASN A 152 8.78 -12.05 7.82
CA ASN A 152 7.59 -12.80 8.22
C ASN A 152 7.86 -13.56 9.52
N ALA A 153 7.12 -13.21 10.57
CA ALA A 153 7.14 -13.83 11.89
C ALA A 153 5.84 -14.61 12.19
N ALA A 154 4.96 -14.79 11.20
CA ALA A 154 3.79 -15.65 11.32
C ALA A 154 4.21 -17.13 11.33
N CYS A 155 3.34 -18.00 11.85
CA CYS A 155 3.58 -19.44 11.88
C CYS A 155 3.49 -20.09 10.48
N LEU A 156 2.82 -19.43 9.54
CA LEU A 156 2.64 -19.90 8.17
C LEU A 156 3.45 -19.03 7.21
N GLY A 157 3.85 -19.63 6.09
CA GLY A 157 4.41 -18.89 4.97
C GLY A 157 3.44 -17.83 4.46
N CYS A 158 3.97 -16.73 3.90
CA CYS A 158 3.18 -15.60 3.45
C CYS A 158 3.56 -15.20 2.03
N ASN A 159 2.55 -15.07 1.16
CA ASN A 159 2.65 -14.41 -0.12
C ASN A 159 2.16 -12.97 0.03
N MET A 160 2.84 -12.00 -0.58
CA MET A 160 2.54 -10.59 -0.34
C MET A 160 2.05 -9.91 -1.62
N LEU A 161 0.94 -9.19 -1.49
CA LEU A 161 0.49 -8.25 -2.49
C LEU A 161 0.97 -6.86 -2.08
N VAL A 162 1.75 -6.21 -2.94
CA VAL A 162 2.20 -4.85 -2.74
C VAL A 162 1.45 -3.95 -3.72
N ILE A 163 0.68 -3.02 -3.17
CA ILE A 163 -0.01 -2.01 -3.94
C ILE A 163 0.82 -0.74 -3.87
N VAL A 164 1.14 -0.19 -5.03
CA VAL A 164 1.76 1.14 -5.15
C VAL A 164 0.70 2.07 -5.72
N ALA A 165 0.27 3.03 -4.91
CA ALA A 165 -0.64 4.09 -5.35
C ALA A 165 0.19 5.23 -5.93
N ILE A 166 -0.16 5.68 -7.13
CA ILE A 166 0.50 6.79 -7.83
C ILE A 166 -0.46 7.96 -8.00
N GLU A 167 0.06 9.18 -8.09
CA GLU A 167 -0.74 10.39 -8.31
C GLU A 167 -0.80 10.74 -9.79
N ASN A 168 -2.00 10.78 -10.36
CA ASN A 168 -2.23 11.37 -11.68
C ASN A 168 -2.80 12.79 -11.55
N GLU A 169 -2.42 13.68 -12.46
CA GLU A 169 -2.83 15.09 -12.44
C GLU A 169 -3.80 15.37 -13.58
N LEU A 170 -4.94 16.01 -13.24
CA LEU A 170 -5.93 16.46 -14.21
C LEU A 170 -6.30 17.93 -13.94
N VAL A 171 -6.42 18.71 -15.01
CA VAL A 171 -6.91 20.08 -14.98
C VAL A 171 -8.26 20.10 -15.65
N TYR A 172 -9.26 20.65 -14.97
CA TYR A 172 -10.61 20.77 -15.51
C TYR A 172 -11.16 22.17 -15.34
N ASN A 173 -11.98 22.58 -16.30
CA ASN A 173 -12.70 23.83 -16.25
C ASN A 173 -13.91 23.68 -15.31
N ARG A 174 -13.91 24.41 -14.20
CA ARG A 174 -14.98 24.34 -13.19
C ARG A 174 -16.35 24.77 -13.72
N LEU A 175 -16.42 25.57 -14.79
CA LEU A 175 -17.67 26.07 -15.36
C LEU A 175 -18.27 25.11 -16.39
N THR A 176 -17.43 24.48 -17.22
CA THR A 176 -17.88 23.61 -18.32
C THR A 176 -17.76 22.11 -18.00
N GLY A 177 -17.01 21.75 -16.95
CA GLY A 177 -16.69 20.37 -16.61
C GLY A 177 -15.70 19.71 -17.58
N GLU A 178 -15.16 20.46 -18.54
CA GLU A 178 -14.23 19.93 -19.54
C GLU A 178 -12.85 19.71 -18.93
N VAL A 179 -12.26 18.54 -19.18
CA VAL A 179 -10.87 18.24 -18.82
C VAL A 179 -9.97 18.88 -19.87
N THR A 180 -9.20 19.89 -19.47
CA THR A 180 -8.31 20.64 -20.37
C THR A 180 -6.95 19.98 -20.49
N GLU A 181 -6.47 19.34 -19.42
CA GLU A 181 -5.18 18.66 -19.40
C GLU A 181 -5.28 17.40 -18.54
N TYR A 182 -4.62 16.33 -18.99
CA TYR A 182 -4.49 15.09 -18.24
C TYR A 182 -3.07 14.57 -18.42
N THR A 183 -2.36 14.38 -17.31
CA THR A 183 -1.03 13.79 -17.28
C THR A 183 -1.11 12.43 -16.58
N ALA A 184 -1.00 11.37 -17.38
CA ALA A 184 -0.83 10.02 -16.88
C ALA A 184 0.65 9.74 -16.59
N ASN A 185 0.90 9.01 -15.50
CA ASN A 185 2.22 8.45 -15.19
C ASN A 185 2.62 7.27 -16.07
#